data_AF-A0A431KDH5-F1
#
_entry.id   AF-A0A431KDH5-F1
#
_cell.length_a   1.000
_cell.length_b   1.000
_cell.length_c   1.000
_cell.angle_alpha   90.00
_cell.angle_beta   90.00
_cell.angle_gamma   90.00
#
_symmetry.space_group_name_H-M   'P 1'
#
loop_
_entity.id
_entity.type
_entity.pdbx_description
1 polymer ?
#
loop_
_entity_poly.entity_id
_entity_poly.type
_entity_poly.pdbx_seq_one_letter_code
_entity_poly.pdbx_strand_id
1 'polypeptide(L)'
;MTLSPRRAVLGLLFGLAASAHASPDPDLARNLAATCTGCHGTDGHARPDATMPVLAGVPAPELMQKLREFRSGTRPATIMPQIAKGYSEAQLELI
;
A
#
# COMPACT_ATOMS: atom_id res chain seq x y z
N MET A 1 20.59 66.85 -15.48
CA MET A 1 19.76 65.67 -15.81
C MET A 1 20.60 64.71 -16.66
N THR A 2 21.35 63.80 -16.03
CA THR A 2 22.10 62.72 -16.69
C THR A 2 22.31 61.59 -15.68
N LEU A 3 22.03 60.36 -16.10
CA LEU A 3 21.99 59.09 -15.35
C LEU A 3 23.37 58.65 -14.82
N SER A 4 23.40 57.96 -13.67
CA SER A 4 24.05 56.64 -13.57
C SER A 4 23.75 55.91 -12.25
N PRO A 5 23.76 54.56 -12.24
CA PRO A 5 22.89 53.76 -11.41
C PRO A 5 23.61 53.20 -10.18
N ARG A 6 22.98 53.34 -9.01
CA ARG A 6 23.21 52.40 -7.91
C ARG A 6 22.58 51.07 -8.32
N ARG A 7 23.41 50.15 -8.82
CA ARG A 7 23.05 48.75 -9.07
C ARG A 7 22.61 48.14 -7.73
N ALA A 8 21.31 48.20 -7.45
CA ALA A 8 20.70 47.35 -6.44
C ALA A 8 20.73 45.94 -7.02
N VAL A 9 21.67 45.13 -6.51
CA VAL A 9 21.72 43.69 -6.76
C VAL A 9 20.48 43.10 -6.10
N LEU A 10 19.40 42.98 -6.86
CA LEU A 10 18.23 42.20 -6.47
C LEU A 10 18.56 40.74 -6.79
N GLY A 11 19.28 40.12 -5.85
CA GLY A 11 19.60 38.69 -5.90
C GLY A 11 18.31 37.87 -5.90
N LEU A 12 18.08 37.21 -7.03
CA LEU A 12 17.00 36.26 -7.26
C LEU A 12 17.20 35.04 -6.34
N LEU A 13 16.54 35.04 -5.18
CA LEU A 13 16.44 33.86 -4.32
C LEU A 13 15.41 32.89 -4.93
N PHE A 14 15.80 32.18 -5.99
CA PHE A 14 15.07 31.01 -6.45
C PHE A 14 15.46 29.82 -5.56
N GLY A 15 14.71 29.65 -4.48
CA GLY A 15 14.88 28.54 -3.55
C GLY A 15 14.69 27.20 -4.25
N LEU A 16 15.70 26.34 -4.13
CA LEU A 16 15.70 24.96 -4.64
C LEU A 16 14.65 24.14 -3.87
N ALA A 17 13.48 23.94 -4.45
CA ALA A 17 12.52 22.95 -3.96
C ALA A 17 13.03 21.55 -4.35
N ALA A 18 13.80 20.92 -3.47
CA ALA A 18 14.15 19.51 -3.62
C ALA A 18 12.90 18.66 -3.37
N SER A 19 12.25 18.20 -4.44
CA SER A 19 11.23 17.16 -4.35
C SER A 19 11.90 15.86 -3.89
N ALA A 20 11.77 15.55 -2.59
CA ALA A 20 12.12 14.24 -2.07
C ALA A 20 11.17 13.20 -2.68
N HIS A 21 11.61 12.55 -3.75
CA HIS A 21 10.96 11.36 -4.27
C HIS A 21 11.33 10.22 -3.33
N ALA A 22 10.43 9.90 -2.39
CA ALA A 22 10.56 8.68 -1.60
C ALA A 22 10.65 7.51 -2.58
N SER A 23 11.75 6.75 -2.50
CA SER A 23 11.89 5.53 -3.31
C SER A 23 10.88 4.50 -2.83
N PRO A 24 10.35 3.63 -3.72
CA PRO A 24 9.46 2.55 -3.31
C PRO A 24 10.14 1.68 -2.25
N ASP A 25 9.45 1.45 -1.13
CA ASP A 25 9.92 0.54 -0.09
C ASP A 25 9.90 -0.90 -0.63
N PRO A 26 11.06 -1.57 -0.78
CA PRO A 26 11.13 -2.93 -1.31
C PRO A 26 10.43 -3.97 -0.42
N ASP A 27 10.18 -3.63 0.85
CA ASP A 27 9.57 -4.54 1.83
C ASP A 27 8.07 -4.27 2.03
N LEU A 28 7.49 -3.26 1.37
CA LEU A 28 6.10 -2.86 1.56
C LEU A 28 5.11 -4.02 1.33
N ALA A 29 5.25 -4.73 0.21
CA ALA A 29 4.41 -5.89 -0.11
C ALA A 29 4.45 -6.95 1.01
N ARG A 30 5.67 -7.27 1.47
CA ARG A 30 5.87 -8.26 2.55
C ARG A 30 5.27 -7.79 3.87
N ASN A 31 5.41 -6.52 4.20
CA ASN A 31 4.89 -5.92 5.42
C ASN A 31 3.34 -5.92 5.43
N LEU A 32 2.72 -5.64 4.29
CA LEU A 32 1.26 -5.73 4.12
C LEU A 32 0.78 -7.18 4.29
N ALA A 33 1.42 -8.13 3.61
CA ALA A 33 1.08 -9.56 3.67
C ALA A 33 1.30 -10.19 5.06
N ALA A 34 2.25 -9.66 5.85
CA ALA A 34 2.55 -10.16 7.19
C ALA A 34 1.31 -10.16 8.11
N THR A 35 0.40 -9.19 7.94
CA THR A 35 -0.86 -9.11 8.71
C THR A 35 -1.80 -10.30 8.47
N CYS A 36 -1.71 -10.93 7.29
CA CYS A 36 -2.55 -12.07 6.91
C CYS A 36 -2.12 -13.35 7.64
N THR A 37 -0.81 -13.47 7.91
CA THR A 37 -0.19 -14.70 8.45
C THR A 37 -0.70 -15.06 9.85
N GLY A 38 -1.13 -14.08 10.64
CA GLY A 38 -1.65 -14.30 12.00
C GLY A 38 -2.90 -15.18 12.03
N CYS A 39 -3.68 -15.21 10.95
CA CYS A 39 -4.86 -16.08 10.82
C CYS A 39 -4.65 -17.17 9.77
N HIS A 40 -4.05 -16.84 8.63
CA HIS A 40 -3.91 -17.75 7.49
C HIS A 40 -2.63 -18.58 7.51
N GLY A 41 -1.82 -18.46 8.56
CA GLY A 41 -0.56 -19.17 8.73
C GLY A 41 0.59 -18.59 7.90
N THR A 42 1.80 -19.03 8.23
CA THR A 42 3.02 -18.67 7.49
C THR A 42 2.90 -19.15 6.05
N ASP A 43 3.27 -18.29 5.09
CA ASP A 43 3.18 -18.56 3.65
C ASP A 43 1.77 -19.00 3.19
N GLY A 44 0.72 -18.62 3.95
CA GLY A 44 -0.66 -19.00 3.65
C GLY A 44 -1.02 -20.43 4.01
N HIS A 45 -0.14 -21.16 4.70
CA HIS A 45 -0.39 -22.50 5.22
C HIS A 45 -1.02 -22.43 6.61
N ALA A 46 -2.35 -22.27 6.65
CA ALA A 46 -3.10 -22.29 7.90
C ALA A 46 -2.89 -23.62 8.64
N ARG A 47 -2.89 -23.58 9.97
CA ARG A 47 -2.70 -24.79 10.77
C ARG A 47 -3.86 -25.77 10.56
N PRO A 48 -3.65 -27.10 10.61
CA PRO A 48 -4.71 -28.08 10.41
C PRO A 48 -5.87 -27.98 11.42
N ASP A 49 -5.60 -27.48 12.62
CA ASP A 49 -6.57 -27.25 13.69
C ASP A 49 -7.24 -25.87 13.64
N ALA A 50 -6.84 -25.00 12.72
CA ALA A 50 -7.44 -23.69 12.55
C ALA A 50 -8.68 -23.75 11.65
N THR A 51 -9.74 -23.04 12.02
CA THR A 51 -10.92 -22.82 11.16
C THR A 51 -10.62 -21.93 9.95
N MET A 52 -9.40 -21.40 9.85
CA MET A 52 -9.00 -20.45 8.82
C MET A 52 -8.71 -21.14 7.48
N PRO A 53 -9.22 -20.61 6.35
CA PRO A 53 -8.89 -21.17 5.04
C PRO A 53 -7.40 -21.02 4.72
N VAL A 54 -6.85 -22.06 4.08
CA VAL A 54 -5.51 -22.05 3.48
C VAL A 54 -5.53 -21.12 2.27
N LEU A 55 -4.50 -20.27 2.16
CA LEU A 55 -4.29 -19.38 1.00
C LEU A 55 -3.23 -19.91 0.05
N ALA A 56 -2.30 -20.72 0.56
CA ALA A 56 -1.27 -21.38 -0.25
C ALA A 56 -1.90 -22.19 -1.39
N GLY A 57 -1.44 -21.94 -2.62
CA GLY A 57 -1.94 -22.62 -3.82
C GLY A 57 -3.23 -22.04 -4.42
N VAL A 58 -3.87 -21.06 -3.77
CA VAL A 58 -4.99 -20.32 -4.38
C VAL A 58 -4.44 -19.40 -5.47
N PRO A 59 -4.98 -19.41 -6.70
CA PRO A 59 -4.53 -18.51 -7.76
C PRO A 59 -4.66 -17.03 -7.36
N ALA A 60 -3.63 -16.24 -7.62
CA ALA A 60 -3.62 -14.81 -7.30
C ALA A 60 -4.85 -14.02 -7.81
N PRO A 61 -5.36 -14.26 -9.04
CA PRO A 61 -6.57 -13.58 -9.52
C PRO A 61 -7.81 -13.90 -8.67
N GLU A 62 -7.93 -15.13 -8.19
CA GLU A 62 -9.04 -15.56 -7.35
C GLU A 62 -8.94 -14.94 -5.95
N LEU A 63 -7.74 -14.88 -5.37
CA LEU A 63 -7.48 -14.16 -4.12
C LEU A 63 -7.86 -12.69 -4.23
N MET A 64 -7.40 -12.01 -5.28
CA MET A 64 -7.71 -10.60 -5.53
C MET A 64 -9.20 -10.36 -5.72
N GLN A 65 -9.88 -11.23 -6.46
CA GLN A 65 -11.34 -11.16 -6.59
C GLN A 65 -12.02 -11.22 -5.22
N LYS A 66 -11.66 -12.21 -4.39
CA LYS A 66 -12.24 -12.37 -3.05
C LYS A 66 -11.98 -11.16 -2.15
N LEU A 67 -10.76 -10.62 -2.17
CA LEU A 67 -10.40 -9.43 -1.38
C LEU A 67 -11.21 -8.21 -1.81
N ARG A 68 -11.38 -7.98 -3.11
CA ARG A 68 -12.22 -6.90 -3.63
C ARG A 68 -13.70 -7.07 -3.25
N GLU A 69 -14.22 -8.28 -3.34
CA GLU A 69 -15.61 -8.58 -2.95
C GLU A 69 -15.84 -8.42 -1.45
N PHE A 70 -14.85 -8.73 -0.60
CA PHE A 70 -14.92 -8.45 0.83
C PHE A 70 -14.87 -6.95 1.11
N ARG A 71 -14.00 -6.22 0.41
CA ARG A 71 -13.85 -4.77 0.54
C ARG A 71 -15.12 -4.03 0.14
N SER A 72 -15.76 -4.44 -0.97
CA SER A 72 -17.04 -3.87 -1.44
C SER A 72 -18.25 -4.31 -0.60
N GLY A 73 -18.11 -5.38 0.18
CA GLY A 73 -19.22 -6.01 0.91
C GLY A 73 -20.11 -6.90 0.04
N THR A 74 -19.73 -7.15 -1.22
CA THR A 74 -20.45 -8.07 -2.12
C THR A 74 -20.40 -9.51 -1.60
N ARG A 75 -19.28 -9.91 -1.00
CA ARG A 75 -19.12 -11.25 -0.41
C ARG A 75 -19.27 -11.21 1.10
N PRO A 76 -20.22 -11.98 1.68
CA PRO A 76 -20.38 -12.06 3.12
C PRO A 76 -19.22 -12.87 3.74
N ALA A 77 -18.72 -12.39 4.88
CA ALA A 77 -17.78 -13.09 5.74
C ALA A 77 -17.83 -12.45 7.14
N THR A 78 -17.21 -13.12 8.12
CA THR A 78 -17.20 -12.66 9.51
C THR A 78 -16.34 -11.41 9.67
N ILE A 79 -15.02 -11.55 9.53
CA ILE A 79 -14.06 -10.47 9.81
C ILE A 79 -13.44 -9.87 8.55
N MET A 80 -13.32 -10.65 7.47
CA MET A 80 -12.64 -10.23 6.25
C MET A 80 -13.16 -8.92 5.61
N PRO A 81 -14.47 -8.61 5.63
CA PRO A 81 -14.94 -7.33 5.10
C PRO A 81 -14.39 -6.12 5.85
N GLN A 82 -14.10 -6.25 7.15
CA GLN A 82 -13.47 -5.18 7.94
C GLN A 82 -11.97 -5.09 7.67
N ILE A 83 -11.29 -6.24 7.57
CA ILE A 83 -9.85 -6.30 7.24
C ILE A 83 -9.59 -5.71 5.85
N ALA A 84 -10.34 -6.14 4.83
CA ALA A 84 -10.13 -5.71 3.45
C ALA A 84 -10.38 -4.21 3.23
N LYS A 85 -11.24 -3.58 4.04
CA LYS A 85 -11.46 -2.12 4.01
C LYS A 85 -10.25 -1.30 4.50
N GLY A 86 -9.35 -1.92 5.26
CA GLY A 86 -8.09 -1.29 5.68
C GLY A 86 -7.06 -1.11 4.56
N TYR A 87 -7.31 -1.71 3.40
CA TYR A 87 -6.41 -1.67 2.25
C TYR A 87 -6.99 -0.82 1.12
N SER A 88 -6.13 -0.04 0.48
CA SER A 88 -6.40 0.53 -0.85
C SER A 88 -6.26 -0.53 -1.93
N GLU A 89 -6.85 -0.31 -3.11
CA GLU A 89 -6.68 -1.23 -4.26
C GLU A 89 -5.19 -1.39 -4.62
N ALA A 90 -4.43 -0.29 -4.63
CA ALA A 90 -3.00 -0.34 -4.90
C ALA A 90 -2.23 -1.19 -3.87
N GLN A 91 -2.64 -1.20 -2.60
CA GLN A 91 -2.04 -2.07 -1.60
C GLN A 91 -2.46 -3.53 -1.76
N LEU A 92 -3.71 -3.80 -2.15
CA LEU A 92 -4.18 -5.16 -2.45
C LEU A 92 -3.42 -5.76 -3.63
N GLU A 93 -3.11 -4.97 -4.66
CA GLU A 93 -2.34 -5.42 -5.83
C GLU A 93 -0.86 -5.73 -5.51
N LEU A 94 -0.35 -5.29 -4.35
CA LEU A 94 1.03 -5.55 -3.92
C LEU A 94 1.18 -6.87 -3.13
N ILE A 95 0.09 -7.43 -2.58
CA ILE A 95 0.09 -8.62 -1.72
C ILE A 95 -0.33 -9.88 -2.46
#